data_AF-A0A5J5F0Y5-F1
#
_entry.id   AF-A0A5J5F0Y5-F1
#
_cell.length_a   1.000
_cell.length_b   1.000
_cell.length_c   1.000
_cell.angle_alpha   90.00
_cell.angle_beta   90.00
_cell.angle_gamma   90.00
#
_symmetry.space_group_name_H-M   'P 1'
#
loop_
_entity.id
_entity.type
_entity.pdbx_description
1 polymer ?
#
loop_
_entity_poly.entity_id
_entity_poly.type
_entity_poly.pdbx_seq_one_letter_code
_entity_poly.pdbx_strand_id
1 'polypeptide(L)'
;MDPSAITRFLDEVMETPQVHGAILIDFQSGLCLGAAGKAREDDAPQLAVASREACDQEGVGVVQVRGARVVLRRGAKVLVGVFKDA
;
A
#
# COMPACT_ATOMS: atom_id res chain seq x y z
N MET A 1 -19.17 1.10 -8.70
CA MET A 1 -18.17 0.66 -7.71
C MET A 1 -18.78 0.94 -6.35
N ASP A 2 -18.90 -0.07 -5.48
CA ASP A 2 -19.38 0.13 -4.11
C ASP A 2 -18.31 0.91 -3.34
N PRO A 3 -18.57 2.16 -2.89
CA PRO A 3 -17.57 2.97 -2.19
C PRO A 3 -17.06 2.30 -0.90
N SER A 4 -17.84 1.40 -0.31
CA SER A 4 -17.45 0.67 0.90
C SER A 4 -16.47 -0.47 0.64
N ALA A 5 -16.26 -0.86 -0.62
CA ALA A 5 -15.38 -1.99 -0.96
C ALA A 5 -13.92 -1.73 -0.56
N ILE A 6 -13.44 -0.49 -0.72
CA ILE A 6 -12.07 -0.12 -0.32
C ILE A 6 -11.94 -0.16 1.20
N THR A 7 -12.92 0.39 1.93
CA THR A 7 -12.93 0.37 3.39
C THR A 7 -12.92 -1.07 3.92
N ARG A 8 -13.83 -1.94 3.43
CA ARG A 8 -13.87 -3.35 3.82
C ARG A 8 -12.55 -4.07 3.55
N PHE A 9 -11.97 -3.86 2.37
CA PHE A 9 -10.66 -4.43 2.03
C PHE A 9 -9.57 -3.97 3.02
N LEU A 10 -9.51 -2.69 3.35
CA LEU A 10 -8.52 -2.17 4.29
C LEU A 10 -8.74 -2.73 5.70
N ASP A 11 -9.99 -2.84 6.13
CA ASP A 11 -10.35 -3.44 7.42
C ASP A 11 -9.90 -4.90 7.49
N GLU A 12 -10.19 -5.72 6.48
CA GLU A 12 -9.75 -7.12 6.37
C GLU A 12 -8.22 -7.26 6.42
N VAL A 13 -7.49 -6.37 5.73
CA VAL A 13 -6.01 -6.38 5.76
C VAL A 13 -5.49 -6.01 7.15
N MET A 14 -6.13 -5.06 7.84
CA MET A 14 -5.76 -4.62 9.18
C MET A 14 -6.03 -5.68 10.27
N GLU A 15 -6.91 -6.65 10.02
CA GLU A 15 -7.14 -7.81 10.91
C GLU A 15 -5.95 -8.79 10.89
N THR A 16 -5.06 -8.70 9.90
CA THR A 16 -3.91 -9.60 9.79
C THR A 16 -2.87 -9.31 10.87
N PRO A 17 -2.40 -10.32 11.64
CA PRO A 17 -1.35 -10.12 12.62
C PRO A 17 -0.09 -9.48 12.02
N GLN A 18 0.53 -8.56 12.76
CA GLN A 18 1.75 -7.83 12.35
C GLN A 18 1.55 -6.84 11.20
N VAL A 19 0.31 -6.62 10.74
CA VAL A 19 -0.04 -5.49 9.88
C VAL A 19 -0.46 -4.32 10.75
N HIS A 20 0.19 -3.18 10.54
CA HIS A 20 -0.07 -1.96 11.31
C HIS A 20 -0.60 -0.82 10.44
N GLY A 21 -0.64 -1.02 9.13
CA GLY A 21 -1.21 -0.07 8.19
C GLY A 21 -1.34 -0.69 6.81
N ALA A 22 -2.29 -0.17 6.04
CA ALA A 22 -2.51 -0.58 4.67
C ALA A 22 -2.85 0.65 3.82
N ILE A 23 -2.38 0.66 2.58
CA ILE A 23 -2.70 1.70 1.60
C ILE A 23 -2.97 1.10 0.24
N LEU A 24 -4.00 1.63 -0.42
CA LEU A 24 -4.35 1.33 -1.79
C LEU A 24 -4.13 2.59 -2.63
N ILE A 25 -3.36 2.46 -3.70
CA ILE A 25 -2.89 3.58 -4.52
C ILE A 25 -3.27 3.29 -5.97
N ASP A 26 -3.79 4.29 -6.70
CA ASP A 26 -3.85 4.23 -8.15
C ASP A 26 -2.44 4.39 -8.71
N PHE A 27 -1.91 3.33 -9.33
CA PHE A 27 -0.51 3.27 -9.71
C PHE A 27 -0.16 4.25 -10.85
N GLN A 28 -1.13 4.61 -11.70
CA GLN A 28 -0.89 5.49 -12.84
C GLN A 28 -0.75 6.95 -12.39
N SER A 29 -1.63 7.40 -11.50
CA SER A 29 -1.67 8.78 -11.02
C SER A 29 -0.89 9.00 -9.73
N GLY A 30 -0.63 7.95 -8.96
CA GLY A 30 -0.06 8.04 -7.61
C GLY A 30 -1.07 8.52 -6.55
N LEU A 31 -2.36 8.57 -6.89
CA LEU A 31 -3.42 9.00 -5.98
C LEU A 31 -3.71 7.92 -4.94
N CYS A 32 -3.88 8.35 -3.68
CA CYS A 32 -4.39 7.48 -2.64
C CYS A 32 -5.87 7.17 -2.90
N LEU A 33 -6.20 5.88 -2.98
CA LEU A 33 -7.57 5.39 -3.05
C LEU A 33 -8.13 5.08 -1.67
N GLY A 34 -7.26 4.78 -0.71
CA GLY A 34 -7.61 4.60 0.70
C GLY A 34 -6.39 4.21 1.54
N ALA A 35 -6.40 4.62 2.81
CA ALA A 35 -5.34 4.32 3.77
C ALA A 35 -5.95 3.98 5.15
N ALA A 36 -5.31 3.07 5.88
CA ALA A 36 -5.69 2.66 7.22
C ALA A 36 -4.46 2.46 8.13
N GLY A 37 -4.66 2.60 9.45
CA GLY A 37 -3.63 2.40 10.46
C GLY A 37 -2.47 3.40 10.37
N LYS A 38 -1.22 2.90 10.34
CA LYS A 38 0.01 3.70 10.23
C LYS A 38 0.17 4.35 8.84
N ALA A 39 -0.53 3.84 7.81
CA ALA A 39 -0.46 4.40 6.47
C ALA A 39 -1.13 5.78 6.40
N ARG A 40 -0.58 6.68 5.60
CA ARG A 40 -1.10 8.03 5.36
C ARG A 40 -1.32 8.24 3.88
N GLU A 41 -2.30 9.06 3.53
CA GLU A 41 -2.55 9.48 2.15
C GLU A 41 -1.30 10.04 1.47
N ASP A 42 -0.52 10.85 2.20
CA ASP A 42 0.73 11.44 1.72
C ASP A 42 1.84 10.41 1.41
N ASP A 43 1.67 9.14 1.81
CA ASP A 43 2.61 8.09 1.43
C ASP A 43 2.43 7.64 -0.02
N ALA A 44 1.26 7.90 -0.62
CA ALA A 44 0.91 7.35 -1.93
C ALA A 44 1.90 7.75 -3.05
N PRO A 45 2.29 9.03 -3.22
CA PRO A 45 3.20 9.42 -4.29
C PRO A 45 4.59 8.78 -4.15
N GLN A 46 5.14 8.76 -2.93
CA GLN A 46 6.47 8.19 -2.68
C GLN A 46 6.48 6.66 -2.87
N LEU A 47 5.45 5.96 -2.41
CA LEU A 47 5.32 4.51 -2.59
C LEU A 47 5.12 4.15 -4.07
N ALA A 48 4.34 4.93 -4.81
CA ALA A 48 4.15 4.75 -6.24
C ALA A 48 5.48 4.86 -7.00
N VAL A 49 6.32 5.86 -6.70
CA VAL A 49 7.65 6.00 -7.30
C VAL A 49 8.57 4.85 -6.87
N ALA A 50 8.68 4.60 -5.57
CA ALA A 50 9.59 3.58 -5.04
C ALA A 50 9.26 2.16 -5.56
N SER A 51 7.98 1.86 -5.78
CA SER A 51 7.54 0.57 -6.34
C SER A 51 8.10 0.28 -7.75
N ARG A 52 8.47 1.31 -8.52
CA ARG A 52 9.00 1.13 -9.88
C ARG A 52 10.35 0.42 -9.89
N GLU A 53 11.16 0.65 -8.85
CA GLU A 53 12.49 0.08 -8.69
C GLU A 53 12.49 -1.09 -7.70
N ALA A 54 11.68 -1.01 -6.65
CA ALA A 54 11.68 -2.00 -5.57
C ALA A 54 10.89 -3.28 -5.89
N CYS A 55 9.93 -3.22 -6.81
CA CYS A 55 9.17 -4.40 -7.20
C CYS A 55 9.94 -5.26 -8.20
N ASP A 56 9.93 -6.57 -7.96
CA ASP A 56 10.47 -7.58 -8.86
C ASP A 56 9.57 -7.82 -10.09
N GLN A 57 9.90 -8.85 -10.88
CA GLN A 57 9.14 -9.24 -12.07
C GLN A 57 7.73 -9.71 -11.74
N GLU A 58 7.51 -10.22 -10.52
CA GLU A 58 6.19 -10.61 -10.02
C GLU A 58 5.39 -9.39 -9.51
N GLY A 59 6.01 -8.22 -9.41
CA GLY A 59 5.39 -7.01 -8.88
C GLY A 59 5.38 -6.95 -7.35
N VAL A 60 6.21 -7.72 -6.66
CA VAL A 60 6.36 -7.67 -5.20
C VAL A 60 7.63 -6.93 -4.85
N GLY A 61 7.57 -6.03 -3.88
CA GLY A 61 8.73 -5.27 -3.43
C GLY A 61 8.68 -4.96 -1.94
N VAL A 62 9.79 -4.51 -1.39
CA VAL A 62 9.86 -4.03 0.00
C VAL A 62 10.60 -2.71 0.03
N VAL A 63 10.01 -1.71 0.67
CA VAL A 63 10.58 -0.38 0.85
C VAL A 63 10.55 0.03 2.32
N GLN A 64 11.36 1.03 2.68
CA GLN A 64 11.33 1.65 4.00
C GLN A 64 10.67 3.02 3.87
N VAL A 65 9.60 3.25 4.62
CA VAL A 65 8.89 4.53 4.66
C VAL A 65 8.64 4.91 6.11
N ARG A 66 9.11 6.11 6.50
CA ARG A 66 8.93 6.66 7.85
C ARG A 66 9.37 5.68 8.97
N GLY A 67 10.43 4.92 8.72
CA GLY A 67 10.97 3.92 9.65
C GLY A 67 10.16 2.62 9.75
N ALA A 68 9.13 2.43 8.90
CA ALA A 68 8.39 1.19 8.79
C ALA A 68 8.77 0.43 7.51
N ARG A 69 8.80 -0.89 7.61
CA ARG A 69 8.94 -1.78 6.45
C ARG A 69 7.59 -1.87 5.75
N VAL A 70 7.54 -1.51 4.48
CA VAL A 70 6.33 -1.58 3.66
C VAL A 70 6.52 -2.65 2.59
N VAL A 71 5.66 -3.67 2.64
CA VAL A 71 5.57 -4.67 1.58
C VAL A 71 4.64 -4.13 0.50
N LEU A 72 5.11 -4.14 -0.74
CA LEU A 72 4.42 -3.63 -1.91
C LEU A 72 3.95 -4.78 -2.80
N ARG A 73 2.73 -4.67 -3.31
CA ARG A 73 2.22 -5.50 -4.40
C ARG A 73 1.66 -4.60 -5.50
N ARG A 74 2.35 -4.56 -6.63
CA ARG A 74 1.92 -3.86 -7.85
C ARG A 74 0.99 -4.76 -8.65
N GLY A 75 -0.26 -4.33 -8.78
CA GLY A 75 -1.22 -4.86 -9.75
C GLY A 75 -1.19 -4.06 -11.06
N ALA A 76 -2.13 -4.37 -11.96
CA ALA A 76 -2.18 -3.73 -13.29
C ALA A 76 -2.50 -2.22 -13.23
N LYS A 77 -3.30 -1.79 -12.25
CA LYS A 77 -3.74 -0.39 -12.08
C LYS A 77 -3.60 0.13 -10.66
N VAL A 78 -3.46 -0.76 -9.69
CA VAL A 78 -3.36 -0.41 -8.28
C VAL A 78 -2.06 -0.91 -7.70
N LEU A 79 -1.53 -0.16 -6.75
CA LEU A 79 -0.43 -0.55 -5.89
C LEU A 79 -1.00 -0.70 -4.47
N VAL A 80 -0.72 -1.84 -3.85
CA VAL A 80 -1.04 -2.09 -2.44
C VAL A 80 0.24 -1.98 -1.64
N GLY A 81 0.19 -1.23 -0.54
CA GLY A 81 1.26 -1.17 0.45
C GLY A 81 0.76 -1.67 1.80
N VAL A 82 1.52 -2.56 2.43
CA VAL A 82 1.24 -3.11 3.76
C VAL A 82 2.39 -2.76 4.69
N PHE A 83 2.10 -1.98 5.72
CA PHE A 83 3.06 -1.54 6.74
C PHE A 83 3.16 -2.63 7.81
N LYS A 84 4.35 -3.22 7.94
CA LYS A 84 4.69 -4.21 8.97
C LYS A 84 5.73 -3.62 9.90
N ASP A 85 5.83 -4.16 11.12
CA ASP A 85 6.93 -3.79 12.00
C ASP A 85 8.29 -4.19 11.37
N ALA A 86 9.32 -3.40 11.71
CA ALA A 86 10.68 -3.62 11.26
C ALA A 86 11.32 -4.83 11.97
#